data_AF-A0A829GEQ3-F1
#
_entry.id   AF-A0A829GEQ3-F1
#
_cell.length_a   1.000
_cell.length_b   1.000
_cell.length_c   1.000
_cell.angle_alpha   90.00
_cell.angle_beta   90.00
_cell.angle_gamma   90.00
#
_symmetry.space_group_name_H-M   'P 1'
#
loop_
_entity.id
_entity.type
_entity.pdbx_description
1 polymer ?
#
loop_
_entity_poly.entity_id
_entity_poly.type
_entity_poly.pdbx_seq_one_letter_code
_entity_poly.pdbx_strand_id
1 'polypeptide(L)'
;FLFDRKPIMIATNAFGMGIDKSNVRFVIHAQIPKDVESYYQEAGRAGRDGLPSEAILLFKPQDLQVQRFFIDQSEGDDEHKQRQYEKLKMMERYANTDQCLQQFILNYFGQSGTKPCGRCSNCLDDRESVDVTVDAQKVLSCVVRLHERFGKGVVAQVLAGAHNQRVLSFHLDQLSTYGLMSSRRQRDITTFIDFLAAGGYLETRGGQYPTLGLTAKGTEVLRGQAQVFQKTAQKAEQHLEVDDTVFQELRSTRRQLAEQQHLPPYMIFSDKTLKAIGSAMPQSLDELMAVKGVGQAKLDKYGQIFLDVLQAIKAKA
;
A
#
# COMPACT_ATOMS: atom_id res chain seq x y z
N PHE A 1 14.16 18.63 -6.27
CA PHE A 1 13.28 18.05 -5.25
C PHE A 1 12.94 19.05 -4.15
N LEU A 2 13.88 19.47 -3.28
CA LEU A 2 13.60 20.48 -2.23
C LEU A 2 13.01 21.78 -2.81
N PHE A 3 13.59 22.26 -3.91
CA PHE A 3 13.16 23.47 -4.63
C PHE A 3 12.08 23.26 -5.70
N ASP A 4 11.35 22.14 -5.71
CA ASP A 4 10.31 21.82 -6.72
C ASP A 4 10.77 21.80 -8.20
N ARG A 5 12.07 21.92 -8.47
CA ARG A 5 12.65 21.81 -9.83
C ARG A 5 12.43 20.46 -10.52
N LYS A 6 12.26 19.41 -9.71
CA LYS A 6 11.98 18.04 -10.15
C LYS A 6 10.77 17.55 -9.34
N PRO A 7 9.67 17.13 -10.01
CA PRO A 7 8.44 16.74 -9.34
C PRO A 7 8.54 15.35 -8.69
N ILE A 8 9.44 14.50 -9.17
CA ILE A 8 9.62 13.11 -8.72
C ILE A 8 11.07 12.91 -8.28
N MET A 9 11.25 12.15 -7.22
CA MET A 9 12.53 11.62 -6.75
C MET A 9 12.40 10.10 -6.65
N ILE A 10 13.39 9.39 -7.18
CA ILE A 10 13.52 7.94 -7.03
C ILE A 10 14.68 7.72 -6.07
N ALA A 11 14.43 6.96 -5.01
CA ALA A 11 15.37 6.78 -3.91
C ALA A 11 15.29 5.36 -3.36
N THR A 12 16.41 4.87 -2.83
CA THR A 12 16.44 3.71 -1.94
C THR A 12 16.29 4.18 -0.49
N ASN A 13 16.07 3.24 0.43
CA ASN A 13 15.87 3.54 1.86
C ASN A 13 17.02 4.37 2.47
N ALA A 14 18.25 4.19 1.96
CA ALA A 14 19.42 4.94 2.41
C ALA A 14 19.33 6.45 2.15
N PHE A 15 18.60 6.89 1.11
CA PHE A 15 18.52 8.28 0.70
C PHE A 15 17.31 9.03 1.28
N GLY A 16 16.32 8.31 1.82
CA GLY A 16 15.14 8.93 2.44
C GLY A 16 15.46 9.65 3.75
N MET A 17 16.37 9.10 4.57
CA MET A 17 16.74 9.63 5.88
C MET A 17 17.39 11.03 5.74
N GLY A 18 16.71 12.08 6.23
CA GLY A 18 17.23 13.46 6.22
C GLY A 18 16.52 14.44 5.30
N ILE A 19 15.64 13.98 4.39
CA ILE A 19 14.83 14.88 3.56
C ILE A 19 13.49 15.18 4.25
N ASP A 20 13.36 16.40 4.78
CA ASP A 20 12.13 16.94 5.37
C ASP A 20 11.46 17.95 4.42
N LYS A 21 10.62 17.45 3.52
CA LYS A 21 9.80 18.27 2.63
C LYS A 21 8.35 18.10 3.03
N SER A 22 7.71 19.19 3.47
CA SER A 22 6.36 19.11 4.05
C SER A 22 5.26 18.78 3.04
N ASN A 23 5.48 19.11 1.76
CA ASN A 23 4.48 19.05 0.70
C ASN A 23 4.66 17.88 -0.28
N VAL A 24 5.10 16.72 0.21
CA VAL A 24 5.13 15.48 -0.58
C VAL A 24 3.71 14.96 -0.75
N ARG A 25 3.23 14.86 -2.00
CA ARG A 25 1.84 14.44 -2.32
C ARG A 25 1.65 12.95 -2.46
N PHE A 26 2.68 12.23 -2.86
CA PHE A 26 2.63 10.78 -2.91
C PHE A 26 3.98 10.18 -2.53
N VAL A 27 3.95 9.03 -1.89
CA VAL A 27 5.09 8.12 -1.69
C VAL A 27 4.70 6.80 -2.34
N ILE A 28 5.52 6.33 -3.29
CA ILE A 28 5.29 5.07 -3.99
C ILE A 28 6.39 4.09 -3.61
N HIS A 29 5.99 2.98 -2.99
CA HIS A 29 6.82 1.81 -2.76
C HIS A 29 6.73 0.90 -3.98
N ALA A 30 7.77 0.92 -4.81
CA ALA A 30 7.86 0.06 -6.00
C ALA A 30 8.15 -1.41 -5.67
N GLN A 31 8.62 -1.68 -4.45
CA GLN A 31 8.86 -3.00 -3.88
C GLN A 31 8.38 -3.02 -2.43
N ILE A 32 8.02 -4.19 -1.93
CA ILE A 32 7.61 -4.34 -0.53
C ILE A 32 8.76 -3.99 0.42
N PRO A 33 8.53 -3.12 1.42
CA PRO A 33 9.48 -2.90 2.51
C PRO A 33 9.75 -4.18 3.31
N LYS A 34 10.86 -4.17 4.06
CA LYS A 34 11.26 -5.30 4.92
C LYS A 34 10.28 -5.57 6.08
N ASP A 35 9.58 -4.53 6.54
CA ASP A 35 8.69 -4.59 7.70
C ASP A 35 7.69 -3.41 7.70
N VAL A 36 6.69 -3.50 8.58
CA VAL A 36 5.60 -2.50 8.69
C VAL A 36 6.12 -1.18 9.25
N GLU A 37 7.13 -1.21 10.12
CA GLU A 37 7.73 -0.02 10.71
C GLU A 37 8.44 0.84 9.66
N SER A 38 9.22 0.21 8.79
CA SER A 38 9.90 0.87 7.67
C SER A 38 8.86 1.48 6.72
N TYR A 39 7.83 0.70 6.36
CA TYR A 39 6.73 1.21 5.53
C TYR A 39 6.06 2.44 6.17
N TYR A 40 5.73 2.38 7.46
CA TYR A 40 5.09 3.47 8.19
C TYR A 40 5.94 4.75 8.20
N GLN A 41 7.24 4.64 8.49
CA GLN A 41 8.15 5.78 8.48
C GLN A 41 8.33 6.39 7.08
N GLU A 42 8.45 5.54 6.06
CA GLU A 42 8.65 5.96 4.67
C GLU A 42 7.38 6.60 4.09
N ALA A 43 6.22 5.96 4.27
CA ALA A 43 4.92 6.47 3.87
C ALA A 43 4.57 7.77 4.62
N GLY A 44 4.93 7.88 5.90
CA GLY A 44 4.73 9.08 6.73
C GLY A 44 5.51 10.33 6.30
N ARG A 45 6.28 10.25 5.21
CA ARG A 45 6.87 11.43 4.54
C ARG A 45 5.85 12.20 3.71
N ALA A 46 4.78 11.53 3.27
CA ALA A 46 3.68 12.17 2.57
C ALA A 46 2.89 13.09 3.51
N GLY A 47 2.46 14.26 3.01
CA GLY A 47 1.42 15.05 3.69
C GLY A 47 1.76 15.62 5.06
N ARG A 48 3.03 15.94 5.37
CA ARG A 48 3.39 16.59 6.65
C ARG A 48 2.79 17.99 6.83
N ASP A 49 2.36 18.62 5.75
CA ASP A 49 1.55 19.85 5.74
C ASP A 49 0.06 19.62 6.08
N GLY A 50 -0.35 18.37 6.28
CA GLY A 50 -1.72 17.96 6.60
C GLY A 50 -2.68 17.97 5.41
N LEU A 51 -2.18 18.15 4.19
CA LEU A 51 -3.01 18.07 2.98
C LEU A 51 -3.18 16.63 2.47
N PRO A 52 -4.26 16.37 1.71
CA PRO A 52 -4.47 15.09 1.04
C PRO A 52 -3.20 14.65 0.30
N SER A 53 -2.77 13.44 0.62
CA SER A 53 -1.56 12.81 0.10
C SER A 53 -1.73 11.31 0.13
N GLU A 54 -1.02 10.59 -0.74
CA GLU A 54 -1.19 9.15 -0.94
C GLU A 54 0.07 8.37 -0.57
N ALA A 55 -0.13 7.18 -0.02
CA ALA A 55 0.92 6.18 0.16
C ALA A 55 0.53 4.94 -0.66
N ILE A 56 1.29 4.65 -1.70
CA ILE A 56 0.97 3.61 -2.68
C ILE A 56 2.00 2.50 -2.57
N LEU A 57 1.55 1.27 -2.32
CA LEU A 57 2.39 0.08 -2.32
C LEU A 57 2.10 -0.76 -3.56
N LEU A 58 3.08 -0.88 -4.46
CA LEU A 58 3.00 -1.77 -5.62
C LEU A 58 3.47 -3.17 -5.19
N PHE A 59 2.55 -3.98 -4.66
CA PHE A 59 2.89 -5.29 -4.16
C PHE A 59 2.96 -6.34 -5.27
N LYS A 60 4.09 -7.05 -5.34
CA LYS A 60 4.23 -8.30 -6.09
C LYS A 60 4.69 -9.41 -5.14
N PRO A 61 4.06 -10.61 -5.17
CA PRO A 61 4.49 -11.73 -4.33
C PRO A 61 5.96 -12.13 -4.51
N GLN A 62 6.55 -11.86 -5.69
CA GLN A 62 7.95 -12.13 -5.99
C GLN A 62 8.91 -11.25 -5.18
N ASP A 63 8.50 -10.04 -4.80
CA ASP A 63 9.36 -9.10 -4.05
C ASP A 63 9.71 -9.63 -2.65
N LEU A 64 8.89 -10.54 -2.11
CA LEU A 64 9.18 -11.22 -0.86
C LEU A 64 10.47 -12.04 -0.94
N GLN A 65 10.79 -12.64 -2.10
CA GLN A 65 12.02 -13.42 -2.26
C GLN A 65 13.27 -12.56 -2.09
N VAL A 66 13.21 -11.31 -2.55
CA VAL A 66 14.30 -10.35 -2.39
C VAL A 66 14.52 -10.01 -0.91
N GLN A 67 13.45 -9.78 -0.16
CA GLN A 67 13.56 -9.53 1.28
C GLN A 67 14.08 -10.75 2.05
N ARG A 68 13.61 -11.96 1.71
CA ARG A 68 14.12 -13.22 2.31
C ARG A 68 15.61 -13.40 2.05
N PHE A 69 16.05 -13.14 0.83
CA PHE A 69 17.48 -13.19 0.48
C PHE A 69 18.32 -12.25 1.36
N PHE A 70 17.85 -11.00 1.58
CA PHE A 70 18.55 -10.08 2.47
C PHE A 70 18.56 -10.54 3.94
N ILE A 71 17.49 -11.18 4.41
CA ILE A 71 17.45 -11.76 5.76
C ILE A 71 18.46 -12.90 5.89
N ASP A 72 18.51 -13.80 4.89
CA ASP A 72 19.41 -14.95 4.91
C ASP A 72 20.89 -14.54 4.87
N GLN A 73 21.22 -13.48 4.11
CA GLN A 73 22.57 -12.91 4.03
C GLN A 73 22.95 -12.04 5.23
N SER A 74 22.02 -11.73 6.13
CA SER A 74 22.35 -10.92 7.31
C SER A 74 23.31 -11.67 8.25
N GLU A 75 24.20 -10.92 8.89
CA GLU A 75 25.18 -11.46 9.87
C GLU A 75 24.54 -11.81 11.24
N GLY A 76 23.21 -11.67 11.36
CA GLY A 76 22.49 -12.01 12.59
C GLY A 76 22.47 -13.51 12.87
N ASP A 77 22.32 -13.86 14.15
CA ASP A 77 22.04 -15.23 14.58
C ASP A 77 20.66 -15.71 14.09
N ASP A 78 20.39 -17.01 14.25
CA ASP A 78 19.15 -17.62 13.78
C ASP A 78 17.91 -16.99 14.45
N GLU A 79 18.03 -16.58 15.72
CA GLU A 79 16.95 -15.91 16.44
C GLU A 79 16.65 -14.51 15.87
N HIS A 80 17.69 -13.75 15.51
CA HIS A 80 17.54 -12.48 14.80
C HIS A 80 16.87 -12.68 13.44
N LYS A 81 17.36 -13.63 12.63
CA LYS A 81 16.76 -13.93 11.33
C LYS A 81 15.29 -14.31 11.46
N GLN A 82 14.96 -15.15 12.45
CA GLN A 82 13.59 -15.56 12.72
C GLN A 82 12.67 -14.35 13.04
N ARG A 83 13.12 -13.41 13.87
CA ARG A 83 12.38 -12.16 14.15
C ARG A 83 12.18 -11.33 12.88
N GLN A 84 13.19 -11.24 12.01
CA GLN A 84 13.06 -10.51 10.74
C GLN A 84 12.06 -11.18 9.78
N TYR A 85 12.04 -12.51 9.74
CA TYR A 85 11.04 -13.28 8.99
C TYR A 85 9.61 -13.02 9.51
N GLU A 86 9.42 -12.92 10.82
CA GLU A 86 8.13 -12.60 11.42
C GLU A 86 7.65 -11.19 11.05
N LYS A 87 8.56 -10.20 11.04
CA LYS A 87 8.25 -8.84 10.59
C LYS A 87 7.87 -8.80 9.11
N LEU A 88 8.60 -9.50 8.25
CA LEU A 88 8.29 -9.61 6.83
C LEU A 88 6.91 -10.27 6.62
N LYS A 89 6.58 -11.30 7.39
CA LYS A 89 5.26 -11.96 7.38
C LYS A 89 4.14 -10.99 7.76
N MET A 90 4.38 -10.06 8.68
CA MET A 90 3.41 -9.00 9.00
C MET A 90 3.24 -7.99 7.86
N MET A 91 4.31 -7.64 7.16
CA MET A 91 4.23 -6.76 5.99
C MET A 91 3.51 -7.44 4.81
N GLU A 92 3.73 -8.75 4.60
CA GLU A 92 2.96 -9.57 3.65
C GLU A 92 1.47 -9.59 3.99
N ARG A 93 1.12 -9.74 5.27
CA ARG A 93 -0.28 -9.66 5.74
C ARG A 93 -0.88 -8.29 5.48
N TYR A 94 -0.15 -7.21 5.76
CA TYR A 94 -0.62 -5.84 5.46
C TYR A 94 -0.90 -5.65 3.97
N ALA A 95 -0.02 -6.14 3.09
CA ALA A 95 -0.17 -5.98 1.64
C ALA A 95 -1.37 -6.73 1.06
N ASN A 96 -1.89 -7.74 1.75
CA ASN A 96 -2.96 -8.61 1.26
C ASN A 96 -4.22 -8.61 2.14
N THR A 97 -4.28 -7.76 3.17
CA THR A 97 -5.46 -7.68 4.04
C THR A 97 -6.65 -7.06 3.30
N ASP A 98 -7.85 -7.49 3.65
CA ASP A 98 -9.13 -6.89 3.27
C ASP A 98 -9.65 -5.90 4.33
N GLN A 99 -9.00 -5.84 5.50
CA GLN A 99 -9.31 -4.91 6.58
C GLN A 99 -8.86 -3.49 6.25
N CYS A 100 -9.34 -2.50 7.00
CA CYS A 100 -8.87 -1.13 6.83
C CYS A 100 -7.34 -1.05 7.03
N LEU A 101 -6.61 -0.53 6.02
CA LEU A 101 -5.15 -0.45 6.06
C LEU A 101 -4.63 0.40 7.24
N GLN A 102 -5.28 1.55 7.50
CA GLN A 102 -4.93 2.39 8.65
C GLN A 102 -5.18 1.64 9.96
N GLN A 103 -6.30 0.95 10.08
CA GLN A 103 -6.64 0.16 11.26
C GLN A 103 -5.61 -0.96 11.50
N PHE A 104 -5.16 -1.64 10.44
CA PHE A 104 -4.12 -2.66 10.52
C PHE A 104 -2.83 -2.08 11.12
N ILE A 105 -2.37 -0.92 10.64
CA ILE A 105 -1.18 -0.24 11.15
C ILE A 105 -1.36 0.15 12.62
N LEU A 106 -2.51 0.71 12.99
CA LEU A 106 -2.77 1.11 14.38
C LEU A 106 -2.78 -0.09 15.32
N ASN A 107 -3.44 -1.19 14.93
CA ASN A 107 -3.45 -2.44 15.68
C ASN A 107 -2.02 -3.02 15.82
N TYR A 108 -1.22 -2.96 14.75
CA TYR A 108 0.18 -3.40 14.75
C TYR A 108 1.02 -2.67 15.83
N PHE A 109 0.78 -1.36 16.02
CA PHE A 109 1.42 -0.56 17.07
C PHE A 109 0.69 -0.60 18.42
N GLY A 110 -0.23 -1.55 18.63
CA GLY A 110 -0.88 -1.79 19.91
C GLY A 110 -2.12 -0.92 20.20
N GLN A 111 -2.62 -0.17 19.23
CA GLN A 111 -3.87 0.59 19.39
C GLN A 111 -5.08 -0.25 18.99
N SER A 112 -5.82 -0.74 19.98
CA SER A 112 -7.04 -1.55 19.80
C SER A 112 -8.32 -0.70 19.76
N GLY A 113 -9.42 -1.29 19.29
CA GLY A 113 -10.74 -0.62 19.24
C GLY A 113 -10.86 0.49 18.20
N THR A 114 -9.91 0.56 17.26
CA THR A 114 -9.88 1.58 16.21
C THR A 114 -10.97 1.31 15.16
N LYS A 115 -11.60 2.35 14.63
CA LYS A 115 -12.64 2.25 13.60
C LYS A 115 -12.01 2.27 12.19
N PRO A 116 -12.67 1.69 11.17
CA PRO A 116 -12.25 1.84 9.77
C PRO A 116 -12.10 3.31 9.38
N CYS A 117 -11.08 3.63 8.59
CA CYS A 117 -10.72 5.02 8.29
C CYS A 117 -11.60 5.69 7.22
N GLY A 118 -12.36 4.91 6.44
CA GLY A 118 -13.23 5.43 5.38
C GLY A 118 -12.52 6.02 4.15
N ARG A 119 -11.19 5.92 4.06
CA ARG A 119 -10.39 6.58 3.00
C ARG A 119 -9.26 5.74 2.38
N CYS A 120 -8.88 4.62 2.97
CA CYS A 120 -7.90 3.72 2.37
C CYS A 120 -8.55 2.89 1.26
N SER A 121 -7.74 2.33 0.36
CA SER A 121 -8.20 1.47 -0.74
C SER A 121 -9.24 0.44 -0.26
N ASN A 122 -8.98 -0.28 0.82
CA ASN A 122 -9.90 -1.32 1.32
C ASN A 122 -11.25 -0.78 1.86
N CYS A 123 -11.28 0.45 2.35
CA CYS A 123 -12.52 1.10 2.83
C CYS A 123 -13.32 1.71 1.69
N LEU A 124 -12.64 2.20 0.65
CA LEU A 124 -13.25 2.76 -0.55
C LEU A 124 -13.64 1.69 -1.57
N ASP A 125 -13.17 0.47 -1.34
CA ASP A 125 -13.40 -0.67 -2.20
C ASP A 125 -14.83 -1.19 -2.04
N ASP A 126 -15.66 -0.81 -2.99
CA ASP A 126 -17.07 -1.13 -3.17
C ASP A 126 -17.32 -2.43 -3.95
N ARG A 127 -16.25 -3.16 -4.29
CA ARG A 127 -16.36 -4.39 -5.08
C ARG A 127 -17.25 -5.42 -4.38
N GLU A 128 -18.02 -6.12 -5.20
CA GLU A 128 -18.83 -7.24 -4.74
C GLU A 128 -17.96 -8.29 -4.05
N SER A 129 -18.43 -8.68 -2.87
CA SER A 129 -17.82 -9.71 -2.04
C SER A 129 -18.50 -11.03 -2.35
N VAL A 130 -17.76 -11.97 -2.92
CA VAL A 130 -18.27 -13.28 -3.33
C VAL A 130 -17.93 -14.31 -2.25
N ASP A 131 -18.91 -15.14 -1.87
CA ASP A 131 -18.66 -16.30 -1.01
C ASP A 131 -17.81 -17.33 -1.78
N VAL A 132 -16.59 -17.54 -1.30
CA VAL A 132 -15.61 -18.49 -1.84
C VAL A 132 -15.33 -19.64 -0.86
N THR A 133 -16.21 -19.86 0.11
CA THR A 133 -16.04 -20.85 1.19
C THR A 133 -15.76 -22.25 0.65
N VAL A 134 -16.50 -22.69 -0.37
CA VAL A 134 -16.31 -24.03 -0.97
C VAL A 134 -14.93 -24.16 -1.62
N ASP A 135 -14.48 -23.12 -2.33
CA ASP A 135 -13.15 -23.14 -2.95
C ASP A 135 -12.05 -23.08 -1.89
N ALA A 136 -12.25 -22.31 -0.81
CA ALA A 136 -11.34 -22.31 0.34
C ALA A 136 -11.25 -23.70 0.99
N GLN A 137 -12.38 -24.38 1.19
CA GLN A 137 -12.43 -25.74 1.72
C GLN A 137 -11.69 -26.75 0.83
N LYS A 138 -11.77 -26.63 -0.51
CA LYS A 138 -10.99 -27.48 -1.43
C LYS A 138 -9.48 -27.32 -1.17
N VAL A 139 -9.00 -26.08 -1.05
CA VAL A 139 -7.58 -25.79 -0.77
C VAL A 139 -7.18 -26.34 0.60
N LEU A 140 -7.93 -26.01 1.65
CA LEU A 140 -7.64 -26.42 3.03
C LEU A 140 -7.63 -27.95 3.15
N SER A 141 -8.60 -28.62 2.53
CA SER A 141 -8.68 -30.09 2.45
C SER A 141 -7.45 -30.67 1.75
N CYS A 142 -6.99 -30.06 0.66
CA CYS A 142 -5.80 -30.52 -0.06
C CYS A 142 -4.54 -30.40 0.80
N VAL A 143 -4.36 -29.29 1.52
CA VAL A 143 -3.24 -29.10 2.45
C VAL A 143 -3.21 -30.18 3.53
N VAL A 144 -4.36 -30.51 4.11
CA VAL A 144 -4.49 -31.60 5.11
C VAL A 144 -4.18 -32.97 4.51
N ARG A 145 -4.69 -33.28 3.30
CA ARG A 145 -4.43 -34.56 2.62
C ARG A 145 -2.98 -34.72 2.17
N LEU A 146 -2.28 -33.61 1.99
CA LEU A 146 -0.84 -33.56 1.73
C LEU A 146 0.00 -33.59 3.02
N HIS A 147 -0.64 -33.78 4.18
CA HIS A 147 -0.01 -33.82 5.50
C HIS A 147 0.85 -32.59 5.82
N GLU A 148 0.52 -31.42 5.25
CA GLU A 148 1.26 -30.16 5.45
C GLU A 148 2.75 -30.22 5.03
N ARG A 149 3.12 -31.18 4.17
CA ARG A 149 4.51 -31.43 3.73
C ARG A 149 4.95 -30.65 2.50
N PHE A 150 4.03 -29.93 1.87
CA PHE A 150 4.24 -29.32 0.57
C PHE A 150 3.88 -27.84 0.57
N GLY A 151 4.61 -27.06 -0.23
CA GLY A 151 4.34 -25.63 -0.44
C GLY A 151 3.26 -25.38 -1.50
N LYS A 152 2.87 -24.11 -1.65
CA LYS A 152 1.76 -23.66 -2.51
C LYS A 152 1.81 -24.17 -3.96
N GLY A 153 3.00 -24.31 -4.53
CA GLY A 153 3.16 -24.78 -5.91
C GLY A 153 2.62 -26.19 -6.14
N VAL A 154 2.94 -27.13 -5.24
CA VAL A 154 2.46 -28.52 -5.33
C VAL A 154 0.98 -28.60 -4.99
N VAL A 155 0.52 -27.86 -3.98
CA VAL A 155 -0.92 -27.77 -3.65
C VAL A 155 -1.73 -27.30 -4.86
N ALA A 156 -1.26 -26.26 -5.56
CA ALA A 156 -1.91 -25.77 -6.77
C ALA A 156 -1.88 -26.79 -7.91
N GLN A 157 -0.79 -27.55 -8.07
CA GLN A 157 -0.70 -28.63 -9.07
C GLN A 157 -1.72 -29.74 -8.82
N VAL A 158 -1.85 -30.19 -7.57
CA VAL A 158 -2.80 -31.24 -7.20
C VAL A 158 -4.23 -30.77 -7.47
N LEU A 159 -4.61 -29.59 -6.99
CA LEU A 159 -5.95 -29.02 -7.20
C LEU A 159 -6.28 -28.79 -8.68
N ALA A 160 -5.30 -28.38 -9.48
CA ALA A 160 -5.46 -28.21 -10.93
C ALA A 160 -5.57 -29.53 -11.69
N GLY A 161 -5.19 -30.66 -11.08
CA GLY A 161 -5.10 -31.94 -11.78
C GLY A 161 -3.88 -32.03 -12.71
N ALA A 162 -2.77 -31.39 -12.34
CA ALA A 162 -1.57 -31.36 -13.17
C ALA A 162 -0.89 -32.74 -13.25
N HIS A 163 -0.69 -33.23 -14.46
CA HIS A 163 -0.07 -34.53 -14.71
C HIS A 163 1.45 -34.38 -14.99
N ASN A 164 2.25 -34.26 -13.91
CA ASN A 164 3.70 -34.13 -14.01
C ASN A 164 4.43 -35.15 -13.13
N GLN A 165 5.75 -35.34 -13.38
CA GLN A 165 6.56 -36.36 -12.71
C GLN A 165 6.50 -36.25 -11.17
N ARG A 166 6.47 -35.03 -10.62
CA ARG A 166 6.44 -34.80 -9.18
C ARG A 166 5.10 -35.22 -8.56
N VAL A 167 3.98 -34.96 -9.24
CA VAL A 167 2.65 -35.40 -8.78
C VAL A 167 2.58 -36.93 -8.77
N LEU A 168 3.02 -37.57 -9.86
CA LEU A 168 2.97 -39.02 -10.02
C LEU A 168 3.94 -39.76 -9.09
N SER A 169 5.16 -39.25 -8.89
CA SER A 169 6.18 -39.90 -8.07
C SER A 169 5.79 -39.97 -6.59
N PHE A 170 4.98 -39.01 -6.13
CA PHE A 170 4.45 -38.98 -4.76
C PHE A 170 3.01 -39.51 -4.67
N HIS A 171 2.46 -40.08 -5.75
CA HIS A 171 1.08 -40.58 -5.83
C HIS A 171 0.01 -39.56 -5.43
N LEU A 172 0.26 -38.28 -5.71
CA LEU A 172 -0.65 -37.19 -5.31
C LEU A 172 -1.91 -37.15 -6.18
N ASP A 173 -1.89 -37.82 -7.33
CA ASP A 173 -3.01 -38.04 -8.24
C ASP A 173 -4.11 -38.93 -7.64
N GLN A 174 -3.79 -39.72 -6.61
CA GLN A 174 -4.75 -40.60 -5.94
C GLN A 174 -5.54 -39.90 -4.82
N LEU A 175 -5.19 -38.66 -4.50
CA LEU A 175 -5.87 -37.91 -3.46
C LEU A 175 -7.28 -37.51 -3.93
N SER A 176 -8.26 -37.56 -3.02
CA SER A 176 -9.62 -37.09 -3.29
C SER A 176 -9.72 -35.59 -3.64
N THR A 177 -8.63 -34.85 -3.46
CA THR A 177 -8.53 -33.42 -3.79
C THR A 177 -7.89 -33.15 -5.15
N TYR A 178 -7.39 -34.20 -5.82
CA TYR A 178 -6.81 -34.09 -7.14
C TYR A 178 -7.85 -33.63 -8.17
N GLY A 179 -7.55 -32.55 -8.90
CA GLY A 179 -8.41 -32.02 -9.96
C GLY A 179 -9.71 -31.33 -9.50
N LEU A 180 -9.93 -31.11 -8.19
CA LEU A 180 -11.13 -30.44 -7.67
C LEU A 180 -11.31 -28.98 -8.16
N MET A 181 -10.24 -28.38 -8.70
CA MET A 181 -10.24 -27.02 -9.27
C MET A 181 -9.73 -27.02 -10.72
N SER A 182 -9.95 -28.11 -11.47
CA SER A 182 -9.52 -28.28 -12.88
C SER A 182 -10.06 -27.20 -13.85
N SER A 183 -11.14 -26.50 -13.49
CA SER A 183 -11.67 -25.36 -14.26
C SER A 183 -10.86 -24.07 -14.11
N ARG A 184 -9.92 -24.00 -13.17
CA ARG A 184 -9.07 -22.83 -12.91
C ARG A 184 -7.63 -23.08 -13.35
N ARG A 185 -6.95 -22.04 -13.83
CA ARG A 185 -5.52 -22.15 -14.17
C ARG A 185 -4.71 -22.29 -12.87
N GLN A 186 -3.62 -23.05 -12.92
CA GLN A 186 -2.73 -23.25 -11.76
C GLN A 186 -2.24 -21.93 -11.15
N ARG A 187 -1.99 -20.90 -11.97
CA ARG A 187 -1.62 -19.55 -11.52
C ARG A 187 -2.72 -18.90 -10.67
N ASP A 188 -3.98 -19.07 -11.07
CA ASP A 188 -5.12 -18.49 -10.37
C ASP A 188 -5.35 -19.21 -9.03
N ILE A 189 -5.15 -20.53 -8.99
CA ILE A 189 -5.17 -21.32 -7.75
C ILE A 189 -4.05 -20.87 -6.82
N THR A 190 -2.85 -20.63 -7.34
CA THR A 190 -1.72 -20.12 -6.54
C THR A 190 -2.04 -18.75 -5.94
N THR A 191 -2.64 -17.86 -6.72
CA THR A 191 -3.09 -16.54 -6.26
C THR A 191 -4.18 -16.66 -5.19
N PHE A 192 -5.09 -17.62 -5.34
CA PHE A 192 -6.12 -17.91 -4.35
C PHE A 192 -5.53 -18.49 -3.04
N ILE A 193 -4.49 -19.33 -3.11
CA ILE A 193 -3.75 -19.80 -1.94
C ILE A 193 -3.07 -18.62 -1.22
N ASP A 194 -2.47 -17.68 -1.96
CA ASP A 194 -1.85 -16.48 -1.40
C ASP A 194 -2.89 -15.61 -0.67
N PHE A 195 -4.10 -15.45 -1.24
CA PHE A 195 -5.24 -14.82 -0.56
C PHE A 195 -5.61 -15.53 0.76
N LEU A 196 -5.67 -16.87 0.78
CA LEU A 196 -5.99 -17.61 2.00
C LEU A 196 -4.89 -17.50 3.08
N ALA A 197 -3.62 -17.48 2.67
CA ALA A 197 -2.51 -17.27 3.59
C ALA A 197 -2.52 -15.85 4.20
N ALA A 198 -2.79 -14.85 3.36
CA ALA A 198 -2.95 -13.47 3.79
C ALA A 198 -4.13 -13.26 4.75
N GLY A 199 -5.27 -13.88 4.44
CA GLY A 199 -6.47 -13.89 5.31
C GLY A 199 -6.29 -14.70 6.60
N GLY A 200 -5.11 -15.29 6.81
CA GLY A 200 -4.75 -16.04 8.01
C GLY A 200 -5.43 -17.40 8.11
N TYR A 201 -5.95 -17.96 7.01
CA TYR A 201 -6.51 -19.31 6.96
C TYR A 201 -5.42 -20.38 6.80
N LEU A 202 -4.35 -20.01 6.09
CA LEU A 202 -3.14 -20.81 5.95
C LEU A 202 -1.97 -20.09 6.60
N GLU A 203 -1.00 -20.87 7.04
CA GLU A 203 0.31 -20.36 7.44
C GLU A 203 1.41 -21.06 6.65
N THR A 204 2.50 -20.33 6.46
CA THR A 204 3.73 -20.88 5.92
C THR A 204 4.65 -21.28 7.07
N ARG A 205 5.20 -22.49 7.02
CA ARG A 205 6.16 -23.04 7.99
C ARG A 205 7.49 -23.36 7.30
N GLY A 206 8.59 -23.15 8.02
CA GLY A 206 9.96 -23.44 7.56
C GLY A 206 10.64 -22.29 6.80
N GLY A 207 11.95 -22.47 6.52
CA GLY A 207 12.83 -21.48 5.88
C GLY A 207 12.87 -21.60 4.36
N GLN A 208 14.01 -22.05 3.80
CA GLN A 208 14.29 -22.06 2.35
C GLN A 208 13.23 -22.79 1.50
N TYR A 209 12.55 -23.80 2.04
CA TYR A 209 11.48 -24.55 1.37
C TYR A 209 10.17 -24.50 2.20
N PRO A 210 9.39 -23.43 2.07
CA PRO A 210 8.20 -23.23 2.88
C PRO A 210 7.08 -24.25 2.57
N THR A 211 6.53 -24.87 3.61
CA THR A 211 5.33 -25.72 3.52
C THR A 211 4.09 -24.97 4.02
N LEU A 212 2.91 -25.39 3.58
CA LEU A 212 1.64 -24.83 4.03
C LEU A 212 1.04 -25.67 5.16
N GLY A 213 0.57 -24.99 6.20
CA GLY A 213 -0.22 -25.57 7.28
C GLY A 213 -1.51 -24.79 7.55
N LEU A 214 -2.46 -25.43 8.24
CA LEU A 214 -3.70 -24.78 8.65
C LEU A 214 -3.51 -23.95 9.92
N THR A 215 -4.19 -22.82 9.99
CA THR A 215 -4.37 -22.06 11.23
C THR A 215 -5.64 -22.50 11.95
N ALA A 216 -5.89 -21.98 13.16
CA ALA A 216 -7.18 -22.16 13.85
C ALA A 216 -8.35 -21.66 12.99
N LYS A 217 -8.21 -20.48 12.38
CA LYS A 217 -9.21 -19.89 11.47
C LYS A 217 -9.44 -20.75 10.22
N GLY A 218 -8.38 -21.31 9.64
CA GLY A 218 -8.48 -22.25 8.52
C GLY A 218 -9.22 -23.53 8.90
N THR A 219 -9.01 -24.02 10.12
CA THR A 219 -9.67 -25.22 10.65
C THR A 219 -11.18 -25.01 10.82
N GLU A 220 -11.61 -23.83 11.30
CA GLU A 220 -13.02 -23.47 11.41
C GLU A 220 -13.72 -23.48 10.04
N VAL A 221 -13.10 -22.88 9.02
CA VAL A 221 -13.62 -22.89 7.64
C VAL A 221 -13.70 -24.32 7.10
N LEU A 222 -12.66 -25.13 7.30
CA LEU A 222 -12.64 -26.52 6.85
C LEU A 222 -13.77 -27.35 7.50
N ARG A 223 -14.13 -27.05 8.75
CA ARG A 223 -15.24 -27.68 9.47
C ARG A 223 -16.62 -27.09 9.15
N GLY A 224 -16.70 -26.08 8.30
CA GLY A 224 -17.94 -25.38 7.97
C GLY A 224 -18.46 -24.47 9.09
N GLN A 225 -17.58 -24.07 10.03
CA GLN A 225 -17.91 -23.21 11.17
C GLN A 225 -17.72 -21.71 10.84
N ALA A 226 -17.03 -21.39 9.75
CA ALA A 226 -16.80 -20.03 9.28
C ALA A 226 -16.86 -19.97 7.75
N GLN A 227 -17.27 -18.81 7.22
CA GLN A 227 -17.30 -18.53 5.78
C GLN A 227 -16.07 -17.72 5.35
N VAL A 228 -15.75 -17.81 4.05
CA VAL A 228 -14.68 -17.03 3.42
C VAL A 228 -15.28 -16.23 2.28
N PHE A 229 -15.06 -14.92 2.33
CA PHE A 229 -15.50 -14.00 1.30
C PHE A 229 -14.29 -13.35 0.62
N GLN A 230 -14.36 -13.19 -0.71
CA GLN A 230 -13.31 -12.56 -1.49
C GLN A 230 -13.93 -11.49 -2.39
N LYS A 231 -13.34 -10.28 -2.39
CA LYS A 231 -13.73 -9.22 -3.32
C LYS A 231 -13.26 -9.53 -4.75
N THR A 232 -14.09 -9.24 -5.74
CA THR A 232 -13.78 -9.45 -7.17
C THR A 232 -12.52 -8.67 -7.62
N ALA A 233 -11.90 -8.99 -8.75
CA ALA A 233 -10.71 -8.26 -9.23
C ALA A 233 -11.08 -6.86 -9.79
N GLN A 234 -10.30 -5.82 -9.49
CA GLN A 234 -10.49 -4.49 -10.11
C GLN A 234 -10.17 -4.56 -11.61
N LYS A 235 -11.05 -3.99 -12.45
CA LYS A 235 -10.64 -3.41 -13.73
C LYS A 235 -10.07 -2.03 -13.43
N ALA A 236 -8.83 -1.76 -13.85
CA ALA A 236 -8.23 -0.45 -13.66
C ALA A 236 -8.97 0.59 -14.52
N GLU A 237 -9.79 1.42 -13.91
CA GLU A 237 -10.31 2.64 -14.55
C GLU A 237 -9.29 3.75 -14.34
N GLN A 238 -8.79 4.33 -15.44
CA GLN A 238 -7.88 5.47 -15.41
C GLN A 238 -8.68 6.75 -15.14
N HIS A 239 -8.92 7.06 -13.87
CA HIS A 239 -9.34 8.41 -13.49
C HIS A 239 -8.12 9.19 -13.00
N LEU A 240 -7.54 9.99 -13.90
CA LEU A 240 -6.68 11.10 -13.51
C LEU A 240 -7.62 12.27 -13.19
N GLU A 241 -7.78 12.60 -11.91
CA GLU A 241 -8.42 13.87 -11.54
C GLU A 241 -7.58 15.02 -12.09
N VAL A 242 -8.22 15.87 -12.89
CA VAL A 242 -7.62 17.07 -13.46
C VAL A 242 -7.51 18.10 -12.33
N ASP A 243 -6.28 18.30 -11.85
CA ASP A 243 -5.92 19.22 -10.78
C ASP A 243 -6.39 20.67 -11.10
N ASP A 244 -6.86 21.37 -10.07
CA ASP A 244 -7.50 22.70 -10.13
C ASP A 244 -6.58 23.77 -10.77
N THR A 245 -7.02 24.38 -11.88
CA THR A 245 -6.24 25.34 -12.68
C THR A 245 -5.71 26.51 -11.85
N VAL A 246 -6.48 26.99 -10.87
CA VAL A 246 -6.09 28.09 -9.98
C VAL A 246 -4.89 27.71 -9.11
N PHE A 247 -4.91 26.50 -8.55
CA PHE A 247 -3.83 26.02 -7.69
C PHE A 247 -2.52 25.88 -8.45
N GLN A 248 -2.56 25.43 -9.71
CA GLN A 248 -1.36 25.28 -10.54
C GLN A 248 -0.70 26.62 -10.85
N GLU A 249 -1.47 27.67 -11.16
CA GLU A 249 -0.95 29.02 -11.42
C GLU A 249 -0.32 29.66 -10.17
N LEU A 250 -0.98 29.53 -9.00
CA LEU A 250 -0.43 30.00 -7.73
C LEU A 250 0.86 29.23 -7.36
N ARG A 251 0.89 27.92 -7.62
CA ARG A 251 2.07 27.07 -7.39
C ARG A 251 3.23 27.46 -8.31
N SER A 252 2.94 27.78 -9.57
CA SER A 252 3.91 28.26 -10.54
C SER A 252 4.54 29.59 -10.09
N THR A 253 3.70 30.56 -9.70
CA THR A 253 4.13 31.86 -9.17
C THR A 253 5.04 31.71 -7.96
N ARG A 254 4.65 30.86 -7.00
CA ARG A 254 5.46 30.56 -5.82
C ARG A 254 6.83 29.99 -6.21
N ARG A 255 6.87 29.10 -7.19
CA ARG A 255 8.12 28.48 -7.65
C ARG A 255 9.06 29.52 -8.27
N GLN A 256 8.55 30.44 -9.09
CA GLN A 256 9.35 31.51 -9.68
C GLN A 256 9.99 32.40 -8.62
N LEU A 257 9.20 32.84 -7.63
CA LEU A 257 9.70 33.66 -6.52
C LEU A 257 10.74 32.91 -5.67
N ALA A 258 10.51 31.63 -5.42
CA ALA A 258 11.42 30.79 -4.65
C ALA A 258 12.76 30.61 -5.37
N GLU A 259 12.74 30.46 -6.70
CA GLU A 259 13.95 30.38 -7.53
C GLU A 259 14.73 31.70 -7.54
N GLN A 260 14.05 32.85 -7.66
CA GLN A 260 14.67 34.18 -7.62
C GLN A 260 15.37 34.48 -6.28
N GLN A 261 14.79 34.03 -5.17
CA GLN A 261 15.32 34.28 -3.83
C GLN A 261 16.21 33.15 -3.30
N HIS A 262 16.43 32.09 -4.08
CA HIS A 262 17.17 30.89 -3.66
C HIS A 262 16.61 30.24 -2.37
N LEU A 263 15.31 30.33 -2.15
CA LEU A 263 14.62 29.75 -0.99
C LEU A 263 13.81 28.51 -1.39
N PRO A 264 13.61 27.53 -0.49
CA PRO A 264 12.63 26.47 -0.69
C PRO A 264 11.20 27.04 -0.84
N PRO A 265 10.40 26.59 -1.83
CA PRO A 265 9.08 27.16 -2.14
C PRO A 265 8.11 27.24 -0.96
N TYR A 266 8.10 26.23 -0.08
CA TYR A 266 7.22 26.21 1.09
C TYR A 266 7.47 27.35 2.09
N MET A 267 8.64 28.02 2.03
CA MET A 267 8.93 29.19 2.86
C MET A 267 8.14 30.43 2.43
N ILE A 268 7.75 30.54 1.15
CA ILE A 268 6.89 31.62 0.64
C ILE A 268 5.46 31.38 1.12
N PHE A 269 4.78 30.37 0.57
CA PHE A 269 3.48 29.91 1.05
C PHE A 269 3.42 28.38 1.04
N SER A 270 2.79 27.77 2.05
CA SER A 270 2.54 26.32 2.02
C SER A 270 1.50 25.98 0.95
N ASP A 271 1.45 24.73 0.47
CA ASP A 271 0.39 24.28 -0.44
C ASP A 271 -1.00 24.50 0.20
N LYS A 272 -1.11 24.33 1.52
CA LYS A 272 -2.36 24.56 2.27
C LYS A 272 -2.81 26.01 2.18
N THR A 273 -1.86 26.94 2.31
CA THR A 273 -2.13 28.37 2.15
C THR A 273 -2.49 28.69 0.71
N LEU A 274 -1.79 28.14 -0.29
CA LEU A 274 -2.13 28.35 -1.70
C LEU A 274 -3.52 27.82 -2.06
N LYS A 275 -3.90 26.64 -1.56
CA LYS A 275 -5.27 26.11 -1.72
C LYS A 275 -6.29 27.01 -1.04
N ALA A 276 -6.02 27.46 0.19
CA ALA A 276 -6.91 28.39 0.90
C ALA A 276 -7.06 29.74 0.17
N ILE A 277 -5.97 30.26 -0.42
CA ILE A 277 -5.99 31.44 -1.27
C ILE A 277 -6.83 31.18 -2.53
N GLY A 278 -6.60 30.06 -3.22
CA GLY A 278 -7.34 29.68 -4.43
C GLY A 278 -8.83 29.45 -4.18
N SER A 279 -9.21 28.90 -3.03
CA SER A 279 -10.61 28.74 -2.64
C SER A 279 -11.26 30.05 -2.18
N ALA A 280 -10.53 30.93 -1.50
CA ALA A 280 -11.07 32.20 -1.00
C ALA A 280 -11.13 33.30 -2.07
N MET A 281 -10.28 33.22 -3.12
CA MET A 281 -10.17 34.20 -4.20
C MET A 281 -10.16 35.67 -3.69
N PRO A 282 -9.24 36.04 -2.77
CA PRO A 282 -9.21 37.39 -2.19
C PRO A 282 -8.98 38.48 -3.25
N GLN A 283 -9.62 39.63 -3.08
CA GLN A 283 -9.55 40.77 -3.99
C GLN A 283 -8.77 41.96 -3.42
N SER A 284 -8.37 41.89 -2.14
CA SER A 284 -7.60 42.93 -1.45
C SER A 284 -6.52 42.31 -0.54
N LEU A 285 -5.53 43.12 -0.14
CA LEU A 285 -4.50 42.68 0.80
C LEU A 285 -5.09 42.32 2.17
N ASP A 286 -6.15 43.02 2.59
CA ASP A 286 -6.85 42.74 3.84
C ASP A 286 -7.55 41.37 3.80
N GLU A 287 -8.22 41.05 2.69
CA GLU A 287 -8.81 39.73 2.47
C GLU A 287 -7.74 38.62 2.40
N LEU A 288 -6.60 38.91 1.76
CA LEU A 288 -5.49 37.97 1.70
C LEU A 288 -4.88 37.73 3.09
N MET A 289 -4.79 38.75 3.94
CA MET A 289 -4.33 38.65 5.33
C MET A 289 -5.27 37.80 6.19
N ALA A 290 -6.57 37.80 5.89
CA ALA A 290 -7.54 36.94 6.59
C ALA A 290 -7.36 35.43 6.25
N VAL A 291 -6.61 35.09 5.19
CA VAL A 291 -6.39 33.68 4.79
C VAL A 291 -5.41 32.99 5.74
N LYS A 292 -5.84 31.85 6.29
CA LYS A 292 -5.03 31.06 7.23
C LYS A 292 -3.67 30.65 6.65
N GLY A 293 -2.59 31.12 7.29
CA GLY A 293 -1.21 30.85 6.89
C GLY A 293 -0.54 31.98 6.10
N VAL A 294 -1.28 33.07 5.83
CA VAL A 294 -0.71 34.37 5.45
C VAL A 294 -0.38 35.13 6.73
N GLY A 295 0.88 35.52 6.91
CA GLY A 295 1.34 36.34 8.03
C GLY A 295 1.81 37.70 7.51
N GLN A 296 1.84 38.73 8.35
CA GLN A 296 2.18 40.11 7.95
C GLN A 296 3.47 40.18 7.11
N ALA A 297 4.55 39.55 7.58
CA ALA A 297 5.83 39.54 6.87
C ALA A 297 5.79 38.88 5.48
N LYS A 298 4.86 37.94 5.24
CA LYS A 298 4.64 37.30 3.93
C LYS A 298 3.70 38.12 3.06
N LEU A 299 2.70 38.77 3.66
CA LEU A 299 1.80 39.70 2.98
C LEU A 299 2.58 40.89 2.41
N ASP A 300 3.44 41.50 3.22
CA ASP A 300 4.25 42.65 2.81
C ASP A 300 5.20 42.30 1.65
N LYS A 301 5.74 41.08 1.64
CA LYS A 301 6.72 40.64 0.64
C LYS A 301 6.11 40.06 -0.64
N TYR A 302 4.99 39.35 -0.52
CA TYR A 302 4.45 38.53 -1.62
C TYR A 302 2.98 38.83 -1.92
N GLY A 303 2.27 39.55 -1.05
CA GLY A 303 0.82 39.72 -1.12
C GLY A 303 0.33 40.30 -2.45
N GLN A 304 0.96 41.38 -2.91
CA GLN A 304 0.58 42.02 -4.17
C GLN A 304 0.76 41.06 -5.37
N ILE A 305 1.88 40.34 -5.42
CA ILE A 305 2.20 39.42 -6.52
C ILE A 305 1.14 38.32 -6.64
N PHE A 306 0.70 37.76 -5.52
CA PHE A 306 -0.33 36.71 -5.53
C PHE A 306 -1.74 37.27 -5.83
N LEU A 307 -2.06 38.50 -5.40
CA LEU A 307 -3.30 39.16 -5.79
C LEU A 307 -3.36 39.42 -7.30
N ASP A 308 -2.27 39.89 -7.91
CA ASP A 308 -2.20 40.16 -9.34
C ASP A 308 -2.46 38.88 -10.16
N VAL A 309 -1.93 37.74 -9.71
CA VAL A 309 -2.18 36.42 -10.33
C VAL A 309 -3.64 36.01 -10.23
N LEU A 310 -4.28 36.19 -9.07
CA LEU A 310 -5.69 35.87 -8.87
C LEU A 310 -6.60 36.74 -9.74
N GLN A 311 -6.29 38.04 -9.85
CA GLN A 311 -7.01 38.97 -10.73
C GLN A 311 -6.85 38.56 -12.20
N ALA A 312 -5.64 38.18 -12.62
CA ALA A 312 -5.38 37.71 -13.98
C ALA A 312 -6.13 36.40 -14.31
N ILE A 313 -6.26 35.48 -13.34
CA ILE A 313 -7.06 34.26 -13.50
C ILE A 313 -8.54 34.61 -13.63
N LYS A 314 -9.06 35.49 -12.77
CA LYS A 314 -10.46 35.94 -12.81
C LYS A 314 -10.82 36.67 -14.11
N ALA A 315 -9.88 37.41 -14.69
CA ALA A 315 -10.07 38.09 -15.97
C ALA A 315 -10.07 37.15 -17.19
N LYS A 316 -9.58 35.91 -17.03
CA LYS A 316 -9.54 34.88 -18.08
C LYS A 316 -10.69 33.86 -17.99
N ALA A 317 -11.43 33.85 -16.89
CA ALA A 317 -12.61 33.01 -16.65
C ALA A 317 -13.88 33.73 -17.11
#